data_AF-A0A2T6F923-F1
#
_entry.id   AF-A0A2T6F923-F1
#
_cell.length_a   1.000
_cell.length_b   1.000
_cell.length_c   1.000
_cell.angle_alpha   90.00
_cell.angle_beta   90.00
_cell.angle_gamma   90.00
#
_symmetry.space_group_name_H-M   'P 1'
#
loop_
_entity.id
_entity.type
_entity.pdbx_description
1 polymer ?
#
loop_
_entity_poly.entity_id
_entity_poly.type
_entity_poly.pdbx_seq_one_letter_code
_entity_poly.pdbx_strand_id
1 'polypeptide(L)'
;MKIKKPEFLIEAEKQLKIIWDLLRDKQVKSFALSVKLYRDGLSEPKSISMQGERSADGGWNTWFPRDRNSGALQSRETLKGKLVSIEEHVREYIVENALDADWETLEASIHEALKSGLTVEDLEYRSKLPIYAIAAYGYEAHFYAPMMAIACSIEGTEALTKNDLNHASYCVDRGLYWSHPGIFIPNPNDRFTERARAGGLGKDFRREPVKDKVAELLIELAPEEGWASTWAAVVAVETELTRKYLSLVEECHLKTYNLPRTIDEWIRVDPERFPHRIMSKI
;
A
#
# COMPACT_ATOMS: atom_id res chain seq x y z
N MET A 1 22.04 15.39 -13.06
CA MET A 1 22.70 15.86 -11.83
C MET A 1 22.65 14.71 -10.81
N LYS A 2 23.79 14.14 -10.38
CA LYS A 2 23.78 13.08 -9.36
C LYS A 2 23.63 13.74 -7.98
N ILE A 3 22.52 13.48 -7.29
CA ILE A 3 22.31 13.94 -5.93
C ILE A 3 23.38 13.26 -5.05
N LYS A 4 24.28 14.06 -4.45
CA LYS A 4 25.24 13.55 -3.48
C LYS A 4 24.50 13.22 -2.18
N LYS A 5 24.70 12.01 -1.66
CA LYS A 5 24.20 11.64 -0.33
C LYS A 5 24.78 12.61 0.72
N PRO A 6 23.98 13.05 1.70
CA PRO A 6 24.48 13.85 2.82
C PRO A 6 25.57 13.12 3.61
N GLU A 7 26.57 13.84 4.12
CA GLU A 7 27.71 13.25 4.85
C GLU A 7 27.29 12.48 6.12
N PHE A 8 26.29 12.97 6.84
CA PHE A 8 25.76 12.28 8.03
C PHE A 8 25.20 10.89 7.69
N LEU A 9 24.61 10.73 6.50
CA LEU A 9 24.03 9.47 6.06
C LEU A 9 25.14 8.47 5.71
N ILE A 10 26.24 8.95 5.11
CA ILE A 10 27.42 8.14 4.81
C ILE A 10 28.07 7.64 6.11
N GLU A 11 28.16 8.49 7.13
CA GLU A 11 28.76 8.10 8.41
C GLU A 11 27.86 7.13 9.18
N ALA A 12 26.54 7.34 9.18
CA ALA A 12 25.59 6.39 9.77
C ALA A 12 25.65 5.01 9.09
N GLU A 13 25.74 4.95 7.75
CA GLU A 13 25.89 3.70 7.00
C GLU A 13 27.17 2.94 7.41
N LYS A 14 28.29 3.64 7.64
CA LYS A 14 29.53 3.00 8.11
C LYS A 14 29.38 2.41 9.51
N GLN A 15 28.78 3.14 10.44
CA GLN A 15 28.58 2.67 11.81
C GLN A 15 27.65 1.45 11.84
N LEU A 16 26.56 1.48 11.07
CA LEU A 16 25.65 0.34 10.92
C LEU A 16 26.35 -0.88 10.31
N LYS A 17 27.25 -0.66 9.34
CA LYS A 17 28.04 -1.73 8.74
C LYS A 17 28.96 -2.40 9.76
N ILE A 18 29.63 -1.63 10.61
CA ILE A 18 30.50 -2.18 11.68
C ILE A 18 29.68 -3.04 12.64
N ILE A 19 28.52 -2.54 13.09
CA ILE A 19 27.60 -3.29 13.95
C ILE A 19 27.18 -4.59 13.26
N TRP A 20 26.78 -4.52 12.00
CA TRP A 20 26.34 -5.68 11.23
C TRP A 20 27.46 -6.71 11.02
N ASP A 21 28.70 -6.28 10.82
CA ASP A 21 29.84 -7.19 10.67
C ASP A 21 30.16 -7.90 12.00
N LEU A 22 30.04 -7.21 13.14
CA LEU A 22 30.17 -7.81 14.47
C LEU A 22 29.06 -8.85 14.73
N LEU A 23 27.82 -8.55 14.36
CA LEU A 23 26.69 -9.48 14.52
C LEU A 23 26.77 -10.71 13.61
N ARG A 24 27.63 -10.70 12.59
CA ARG A 24 27.90 -11.88 11.74
C ARG A 24 28.97 -12.79 12.32
N ASP A 25 29.80 -12.31 13.24
CA ASP A 25 30.79 -13.13 13.91
C ASP A 25 30.10 -14.24 14.72
N LYS A 26 30.51 -15.49 14.46
CA LYS A 26 29.89 -16.64 15.11
C LYS A 26 30.22 -16.78 16.60
N GLN A 27 31.21 -16.03 17.08
CA GLN A 27 31.64 -16.04 18.48
C GLN A 27 30.79 -15.13 19.36
N VAL A 28 30.07 -14.16 18.79
CA VAL A 28 29.18 -13.28 19.53
C VAL A 28 27.92 -14.05 19.92
N LYS A 29 27.64 -14.12 21.23
CA LYS A 29 26.51 -14.87 21.80
C LYS A 29 25.30 -14.01 22.10
N SER A 30 25.50 -12.73 22.38
CA SER A 30 24.46 -11.76 22.65
C SER A 30 24.91 -10.35 22.30
N PHE A 31 23.96 -9.44 22.07
CA PHE A 31 24.23 -8.03 21.86
C PHE A 31 23.16 -7.15 22.52
N ALA A 32 23.55 -5.89 22.77
CA ALA A 32 22.63 -4.82 23.16
C ALA A 32 23.00 -3.55 22.38
N LEU A 33 22.06 -3.01 21.62
CA LEU A 33 22.17 -1.80 20.82
C LEU A 33 21.20 -0.75 21.36
N SER A 34 21.66 0.50 21.47
CA SER A 34 20.82 1.64 21.82
C SER A 34 21.14 2.82 20.92
N VAL A 35 20.13 3.36 20.25
CA VAL A 35 20.22 4.48 19.33
C VAL A 35 19.45 5.65 19.92
N LYS A 36 20.12 6.79 20.11
CA LYS A 36 19.49 8.04 20.54
C LYS A 36 19.36 8.98 19.35
N LEU A 37 18.12 9.36 19.04
CA LEU A 37 17.77 10.27 17.97
C LEU A 37 17.47 11.66 18.54
N TYR A 38 18.30 12.64 18.17
CA TYR A 38 18.09 14.04 18.49
C TYR A 38 17.36 14.69 17.32
N ARG A 39 16.27 15.41 17.58
CA ARG A 39 15.50 16.17 16.58
C ARG A 39 15.33 17.60 17.05
N ASP A 40 15.43 18.54 16.11
CA ASP A 40 15.14 19.94 16.39
C ASP A 40 13.70 20.11 16.89
N GLY A 41 13.55 20.86 17.99
CA GLY A 41 12.25 21.11 18.62
C GLY A 41 11.80 20.09 19.67
N LEU A 42 12.56 19.03 19.94
CA LEU A 42 12.34 18.12 21.07
C LEU A 42 13.42 18.33 22.14
N SER A 43 13.00 18.48 23.41
CA SER A 43 13.90 18.69 24.55
C SER A 43 14.64 17.42 24.96
N GLU A 44 14.12 16.24 24.62
CA GLU A 44 14.70 14.95 24.97
C GLU A 44 14.92 14.08 23.71
N PRO A 45 16.06 13.37 23.62
CA PRO A 45 16.31 12.47 22.50
C PRO A 45 15.41 11.24 22.60
N LYS A 46 14.85 10.81 21.46
CA LYS A 46 14.13 9.54 21.38
C LYS A 46 15.14 8.39 21.41
N SER A 47 15.04 7.51 22.40
CA SER A 47 15.87 6.32 22.50
C SER A 47 15.17 5.12 21.87
N ILE A 48 15.90 4.31 21.11
CA ILE A 48 15.43 3.02 20.59
C ILE A 48 16.50 2.00 20.98
N SER A 49 16.11 0.95 21.69
CA SER A 49 17.03 -0.10 22.12
C SER A 49 16.60 -1.46 21.57
N MET A 50 17.56 -2.28 21.19
CA MET A 50 17.39 -3.64 20.69
C MET A 50 18.43 -4.54 21.37
N GLN A 51 18.03 -5.72 21.79
CA GLN A 51 18.89 -6.76 22.30
C GLN A 51 18.71 -8.00 21.44
N GLY A 52 19.66 -8.91 21.49
CA GLY A 52 19.47 -10.22 20.90
C GLY A 52 20.42 -11.26 21.45
N GLU A 53 19.98 -12.51 21.41
CA GLU A 53 20.75 -13.69 21.76
C GLU A 53 20.78 -14.65 20.57
N ARG A 54 21.84 -15.44 20.52
CA ARG A 54 22.04 -16.37 19.42
C ARG A 54 21.27 -17.67 19.65
N SER A 55 20.44 -18.06 18.69
CA SER A 55 19.71 -19.31 18.72
C SER A 55 20.61 -20.51 18.38
N ALA A 56 20.12 -21.72 18.65
CA ALA A 56 20.84 -22.97 18.42
C ALA A 56 21.17 -23.22 16.93
N ASP A 57 20.38 -22.66 16.02
CA ASP A 57 20.60 -22.72 14.56
C ASP A 57 21.57 -21.63 14.04
N GLY A 58 22.08 -20.76 14.93
CA GLY A 58 22.98 -19.66 14.60
C GLY A 58 22.29 -18.37 14.16
N GLY A 59 20.96 -18.34 14.14
CA GLY A 59 20.15 -17.13 13.99
C GLY A 59 20.22 -16.20 15.22
N TRP A 60 19.61 -15.02 15.09
CA TRP A 60 19.45 -14.07 16.20
C TRP A 60 17.99 -14.07 16.65
N ASN A 61 17.76 -14.37 17.93
CA ASN A 61 16.53 -14.05 18.63
C ASN A 61 16.66 -12.61 19.13
N THR A 62 15.99 -11.68 18.47
CA THR A 62 16.01 -10.27 18.87
C THR A 62 14.83 -9.93 19.75
N TRP A 63 15.00 -8.93 20.60
CA TRP A 63 13.91 -8.31 21.35
C TRP A 63 14.23 -6.84 21.59
N PHE A 64 13.21 -6.01 21.66
CA PHE A 64 13.39 -4.60 21.99
C PHE A 64 13.23 -4.45 23.50
N PRO A 65 14.31 -4.29 24.29
CA PRO A 65 14.19 -4.05 25.71
C PRO A 65 13.33 -2.81 25.92
N ARG A 66 12.27 -3.00 26.71
CA ARG A 66 11.40 -1.95 27.21
C ARG A 66 12.22 -0.75 27.64
N ASP A 67 11.80 0.44 27.22
CA ASP A 67 12.35 1.68 27.78
C ASP A 67 12.31 1.56 29.31
N ARG A 68 13.41 1.89 30.00
CA ARG A 68 13.52 1.80 31.48
C ARG A 68 12.45 2.61 32.22
N ASN A 69 11.67 3.43 31.51
CA ASN A 69 10.55 4.22 32.02
C ASN A 69 9.18 3.52 31.87
N SER A 70 9.10 2.36 31.23
CA SER A 70 7.89 1.55 31.24
C SER A 70 7.75 0.93 32.63
N GLY A 71 6.64 1.24 33.31
CA GLY A 71 6.39 0.83 34.69
C GLY A 71 6.40 -0.69 34.91
N ALA A 72 6.13 -1.08 36.16
CA ALA A 72 6.05 -2.47 36.58
C ALA A 72 5.32 -3.37 35.55
N LEU A 73 5.83 -4.59 35.37
CA LEU A 73 5.19 -5.62 34.54
C LEU A 73 3.70 -5.68 34.86
N GLN A 74 2.88 -5.50 33.82
CA GLN A 74 1.44 -5.50 33.98
C GLN A 74 0.97 -6.90 34.37
N SER A 75 -0.15 -6.98 35.09
CA SER A 75 -0.69 -8.27 35.49
C SER A 75 -1.08 -9.12 34.27
N ARG A 76 -1.05 -10.44 34.43
CA ARG A 76 -1.44 -11.41 33.40
C ARG A 76 -2.83 -11.10 32.83
N GLU A 77 -3.76 -10.71 33.70
CA GLU A 77 -5.14 -10.36 33.35
C GLU A 77 -5.19 -9.08 32.52
N THR A 78 -4.37 -8.08 32.86
CA THR A 78 -4.27 -6.84 32.10
C THR A 78 -3.73 -7.10 30.70
N LEU A 79 -2.65 -7.88 30.59
CA LEU A 79 -2.05 -8.25 29.31
C LEU A 79 -3.05 -9.05 28.45
N LYS A 80 -3.75 -10.02 29.05
CA LYS A 80 -4.79 -10.79 28.35
C LYS A 80 -5.90 -9.89 27.81
N GLY A 81 -6.40 -8.95 28.61
CA GLY A 81 -7.43 -8.01 28.16
C GLY A 81 -6.98 -7.14 26.98
N LYS A 82 -5.72 -6.71 26.97
CA LYS A 82 -5.15 -5.94 25.86
C LYS A 82 -4.97 -6.75 24.58
N LEU A 83 -4.56 -8.02 24.68
CA LEU A 83 -4.46 -8.92 23.53
C LEU A 83 -5.84 -9.13 22.89
N VAL A 84 -6.89 -9.37 23.70
CA VAL A 84 -8.27 -9.46 23.21
C VAL A 84 -8.71 -8.17 22.51
N SER A 85 -8.42 -6.99 23.09
CA SER A 85 -8.74 -5.70 22.46
C SER A 85 -8.04 -5.50 21.11
N ILE A 86 -6.82 -6.01 20.93
CA ILE A 86 -6.12 -5.98 19.64
C ILE A 86 -6.90 -6.78 18.59
N GLU A 87 -7.34 -7.98 18.93
CA GLU A 87 -8.15 -8.83 18.06
C GLU A 87 -9.49 -8.17 17.69
N GLU A 88 -10.16 -7.59 18.68
CA GLU A 88 -11.42 -6.86 18.50
C GLU A 88 -11.27 -5.70 17.51
N HIS A 89 -10.27 -4.82 17.69
CA HIS A 89 -10.03 -3.69 16.78
C HIS A 89 -9.74 -4.14 15.34
N VAL A 90 -8.98 -5.22 15.17
CA VAL A 90 -8.73 -5.77 13.84
C VAL A 90 -10.03 -6.31 13.25
N ARG A 91 -10.82 -7.06 14.03
CA ARG A 91 -12.08 -7.63 13.56
C ARG A 91 -13.09 -6.56 13.17
N GLU A 92 -13.22 -5.50 13.97
CA GLU A 92 -14.03 -4.33 13.65
C GLU A 92 -13.62 -3.73 12.31
N TYR A 93 -12.33 -3.46 12.10
CA TYR A 93 -11.81 -2.93 10.84
C TYR A 93 -12.10 -3.84 9.64
N ILE A 94 -11.93 -5.15 9.78
CA ILE A 94 -12.20 -6.11 8.69
C ILE A 94 -13.70 -6.09 8.31
N VAL A 95 -14.59 -6.11 9.30
CA VAL A 95 -16.05 -6.12 9.09
C VAL A 95 -16.54 -4.79 8.54
N GLU A 96 -16.12 -3.66 9.12
CA GLU A 96 -16.51 -2.32 8.67
C GLU A 96 -16.17 -2.07 7.19
N ASN A 97 -15.11 -2.72 6.70
CA ASN A 97 -14.62 -2.55 5.33
C ASN A 97 -14.98 -3.71 4.40
N ALA A 98 -15.79 -4.67 4.85
CA ALA A 98 -16.24 -5.85 4.11
C ALA A 98 -15.08 -6.69 3.53
N LEU A 99 -14.05 -6.94 4.34
CA LEU A 99 -12.83 -7.65 3.94
C LEU A 99 -12.79 -9.12 4.39
N ASP A 100 -13.90 -9.65 4.91
CA ASP A 100 -13.96 -10.95 5.59
C ASP A 100 -13.43 -12.14 4.78
N ALA A 101 -13.84 -12.24 3.50
CA ALA A 101 -13.50 -13.39 2.66
C ALA A 101 -11.99 -13.53 2.42
N ASP A 102 -11.31 -12.41 2.18
CA ASP A 102 -9.86 -12.38 1.97
C ASP A 102 -9.12 -12.54 3.32
N TRP A 103 -9.68 -11.97 4.39
CA TRP A 103 -9.12 -12.03 5.73
C TRP A 103 -9.01 -13.47 6.27
N GLU A 104 -10.03 -14.31 6.09
CA GLU A 104 -10.02 -15.71 6.58
C GLU A 104 -8.80 -16.50 6.08
N THR A 105 -8.44 -16.31 4.81
CA THR A 105 -7.28 -17.00 4.20
C THR A 105 -5.97 -16.46 4.77
N LEU A 106 -5.87 -15.15 4.99
CA LEU A 106 -4.68 -14.50 5.54
C LEU A 106 -4.47 -14.89 7.00
N GLU A 107 -5.53 -14.89 7.81
CA GLU A 107 -5.48 -15.28 9.22
C GLU A 107 -5.01 -16.72 9.39
N ALA A 108 -5.54 -17.65 8.58
CA ALA A 108 -5.06 -19.03 8.56
C ALA A 108 -3.55 -19.12 8.25
N SER A 109 -3.07 -18.31 7.32
CA SER A 109 -1.65 -18.26 6.93
C SER A 109 -0.76 -17.71 8.05
N ILE A 110 -1.24 -16.74 8.84
CA ILE A 110 -0.53 -16.24 10.04
C ILE A 110 -0.39 -17.38 11.05
N HIS A 111 -1.47 -18.10 11.35
CA HIS A 111 -1.45 -19.21 12.28
C HIS A 111 -0.49 -20.32 11.84
N GLU A 112 -0.46 -20.67 10.56
CA GLU A 112 0.47 -21.65 10.02
C GLU A 112 1.93 -21.20 10.20
N ALA A 113 2.24 -19.94 9.87
CA ALA A 113 3.57 -19.41 10.00
C ALA A 113 4.07 -19.39 11.44
N LEU A 114 3.25 -18.94 12.40
CA LEU A 114 3.60 -18.98 13.82
C LEU A 114 3.78 -20.42 14.32
N LYS A 115 2.92 -21.36 13.91
CA LYS A 115 3.07 -22.80 14.24
C LYS A 115 4.36 -23.42 13.69
N SER A 116 4.87 -22.89 12.58
CA SER A 116 6.15 -23.33 11.99
C SER A 116 7.38 -22.82 12.75
N GLY A 117 7.17 -22.06 13.82
CA GLY A 117 8.23 -21.52 14.69
C GLY A 117 8.74 -20.15 14.26
N LEU A 118 8.11 -19.49 13.29
CA LEU A 118 8.41 -18.09 12.96
C LEU A 118 7.85 -17.19 14.04
N THR A 119 8.65 -16.21 14.46
CA THR A 119 8.19 -15.13 15.36
C THR A 119 7.51 -14.02 14.57
N VAL A 120 6.79 -13.12 15.25
CA VAL A 120 6.27 -11.86 14.70
C VAL A 120 7.37 -11.04 14.03
N GLU A 121 8.60 -11.05 14.55
CA GLU A 121 9.73 -10.35 13.95
C GLU A 121 10.19 -11.02 12.66
N ASP A 122 10.21 -12.35 12.62
CA ASP A 122 10.47 -13.09 11.39
C ASP A 122 9.36 -12.84 10.37
N LEU A 123 8.10 -12.73 10.82
CA LEU A 123 7.00 -12.33 9.96
C LEU A 123 7.29 -10.97 9.32
N GLU A 124 7.57 -9.94 10.13
CA GLU A 124 7.81 -8.57 9.69
C GLU A 124 8.97 -8.42 8.71
N TYR A 125 10.10 -9.08 8.97
CA TYR A 125 11.36 -8.81 8.27
C TYR A 125 11.83 -9.91 7.32
N ARG A 126 11.35 -11.15 7.48
CA ARG A 126 11.92 -12.33 6.81
C ARG A 126 10.91 -13.19 6.08
N SER A 127 9.63 -13.11 6.43
CA SER A 127 8.60 -13.92 5.81
C SER A 127 8.07 -13.29 4.53
N LYS A 128 7.56 -14.16 3.65
CA LYS A 128 6.83 -13.69 2.49
C LYS A 128 5.44 -13.18 2.82
N LEU A 129 4.92 -13.32 4.05
CA LEU A 129 3.54 -12.94 4.39
C LEU A 129 3.30 -11.42 4.31
N PRO A 130 4.14 -10.56 4.93
CA PRO A 130 4.14 -9.14 4.61
C PRO A 130 4.35 -8.83 3.15
N ILE A 131 5.25 -9.58 2.50
CA ILE A 131 5.49 -9.43 1.08
C ILE A 131 4.24 -9.85 0.29
N TYR A 132 3.38 -10.76 0.74
CA TYR A 132 2.14 -11.12 0.06
C TYR A 132 1.08 -10.04 0.31
N ALA A 133 0.92 -9.52 1.52
CA ALA A 133 0.09 -8.34 1.77
C ALA A 133 0.55 -7.12 0.93
N ILE A 134 1.85 -6.98 0.71
CA ILE A 134 2.44 -5.89 -0.07
C ILE A 134 2.49 -6.21 -1.58
N ALA A 135 2.64 -7.47 -2.00
CA ALA A 135 3.08 -7.86 -3.33
C ALA A 135 2.27 -8.99 -3.97
N ALA A 136 1.24 -9.54 -3.32
CA ALA A 136 0.27 -10.39 -4.00
C ALA A 136 -0.22 -9.66 -5.26
N TYR A 137 -0.44 -8.33 -5.17
CA TYR A 137 -0.45 -7.46 -6.35
C TYR A 137 0.08 -6.01 -6.15
N GLY A 138 0.57 -5.58 -4.98
CA GLY A 138 0.70 -4.13 -4.70
C GLY A 138 -0.61 -3.50 -4.22
N TYR A 139 -1.68 -4.31 -4.18
CA TYR A 139 -3.07 -3.96 -3.94
C TYR A 139 -3.58 -4.56 -2.62
N GLU A 140 -2.79 -4.92 -1.60
CA GLU A 140 -3.33 -5.51 -0.34
C GLU A 140 -2.72 -4.90 0.94
N ALA A 141 -2.04 -3.74 0.81
CA ALA A 141 -1.39 -3.06 1.93
C ALA A 141 -2.31 -2.78 3.14
N HIS A 142 -3.63 -2.78 2.95
CA HIS A 142 -4.59 -2.59 4.03
C HIS A 142 -4.66 -3.77 5.00
N PHE A 143 -4.16 -4.95 4.62
CA PHE A 143 -4.05 -6.11 5.50
C PHE A 143 -2.75 -6.11 6.31
N TYR A 144 -1.74 -5.32 5.93
CA TYR A 144 -0.42 -5.40 6.58
C TYR A 144 -0.48 -5.11 8.08
N ALA A 145 -1.08 -3.97 8.47
CA ALA A 145 -1.21 -3.62 9.88
C ALA A 145 -2.13 -4.60 10.66
N PRO A 146 -3.33 -4.98 10.14
CA PRO A 146 -4.14 -6.06 10.71
C PRO A 146 -3.38 -7.38 10.94
N MET A 147 -2.60 -7.83 9.96
CA MET A 147 -1.82 -9.06 10.06
C MET A 147 -0.77 -8.97 11.17
N MET A 148 -0.02 -7.86 11.24
CA MET A 148 0.99 -7.67 12.28
C MET A 148 0.37 -7.58 13.67
N ALA A 149 -0.79 -6.93 13.81
CA ALA A 149 -1.53 -6.85 15.06
C ALA A 149 -2.00 -8.24 15.55
N ILE A 150 -2.59 -9.05 14.66
CA ILE A 150 -3.07 -10.39 15.00
C ILE A 150 -1.92 -11.35 15.29
N ALA A 151 -0.83 -11.29 14.53
CA ALA A 151 0.36 -12.08 14.84
C ALA A 151 0.90 -11.76 16.25
N CYS A 152 0.93 -10.47 16.62
CA CYS A 152 1.28 -10.07 17.99
C CYS A 152 0.30 -10.64 19.03
N SER A 153 -1.00 -10.63 18.74
CA SER A 153 -1.99 -11.19 19.68
C SER A 153 -1.80 -12.68 19.92
N ILE A 154 -1.61 -13.45 18.84
CA ILE A 154 -1.42 -14.91 18.90
C ILE A 154 -0.14 -15.25 19.68
N GLU A 155 0.99 -14.65 19.29
CA GLU A 155 2.28 -14.91 19.95
C GLU A 155 2.27 -14.44 21.42
N GLY A 156 1.65 -13.30 21.71
CA GLY A 156 1.48 -12.80 23.07
C GLY A 156 0.61 -13.71 23.95
N THR A 157 -0.45 -14.28 23.37
CA THR A 157 -1.32 -15.25 24.06
C THR A 157 -0.57 -16.55 24.36
N GLU A 158 0.26 -17.01 23.44
CA GLU A 158 1.13 -18.18 23.65
C GLU A 158 2.17 -17.90 24.75
N ALA A 159 2.76 -16.69 24.75
CA ALA A 159 3.69 -16.25 25.79
C ALA A 159 3.04 -16.24 27.18
N LEU A 160 1.80 -15.73 27.29
CA LEU A 160 1.03 -15.82 28.54
C LEU A 160 0.83 -17.27 28.97
N THR A 161 0.51 -18.18 28.05
CA THR A 161 0.34 -19.61 28.35
C THR A 161 1.62 -20.23 28.92
N LYS A 162 2.79 -19.80 28.41
CA LYS A 162 4.13 -20.20 28.91
C LYS A 162 4.59 -19.43 30.15
N ASN A 163 3.77 -18.52 30.68
CA ASN A 163 4.09 -17.61 31.78
C ASN A 163 5.28 -16.66 31.51
N ASP A 164 5.53 -16.35 30.24
CA ASP A 164 6.50 -15.34 29.82
C ASP A 164 5.83 -13.97 29.75
N LEU A 165 5.75 -13.30 30.90
CA LEU A 165 5.10 -11.99 31.00
C LEU A 165 5.89 -10.87 30.28
N ASN A 166 7.20 -11.03 30.12
CA ASN A 166 8.02 -10.05 29.41
C ASN A 166 7.70 -10.09 27.91
N HIS A 167 7.68 -11.29 27.33
CA HIS A 167 7.38 -11.46 25.92
C HIS A 167 5.92 -11.14 25.62
N ALA A 168 4.99 -11.58 26.46
CA ALA A 168 3.58 -11.19 26.33
C ALA A 168 3.39 -9.66 26.37
N SER A 169 4.12 -8.98 27.25
CA SER A 169 4.07 -7.52 27.32
C SER A 169 4.66 -6.86 26.08
N TYR A 170 5.73 -7.40 25.52
CA TYR A 170 6.30 -6.93 24.25
C TYR A 170 5.29 -7.06 23.11
N CYS A 171 4.67 -8.23 22.98
CA CYS A 171 3.62 -8.49 21.99
C CYS A 171 2.44 -7.54 22.15
N VAL A 172 2.02 -7.23 23.38
CA VAL A 172 0.97 -6.23 23.65
C VAL A 172 1.36 -4.83 23.17
N ASP A 173 2.56 -4.36 23.53
CA ASP A 173 3.01 -3.01 23.17
C ASP A 173 3.10 -2.85 21.64
N ARG A 174 3.58 -3.89 20.95
CA ARG A 174 3.65 -3.97 19.49
C ARG A 174 2.27 -4.13 18.82
N GLY A 175 1.43 -5.00 19.35
CA GLY A 175 0.09 -5.26 18.83
C GLY A 175 -0.80 -4.03 18.88
N LEU A 176 -0.76 -3.30 20.00
CA LEU A 176 -1.49 -2.03 20.17
C LEU A 176 -1.03 -0.94 19.20
N TYR A 177 0.27 -0.91 18.86
CA TYR A 177 0.77 -0.01 17.83
C TYR A 177 0.17 -0.35 16.47
N TRP A 178 0.21 -1.62 16.06
CA TRP A 178 -0.29 -2.05 14.76
C TRP A 178 -1.80 -1.99 14.65
N SER A 179 -2.53 -2.21 15.73
CA SER A 179 -4.00 -2.10 15.79
C SER A 179 -4.50 -0.68 16.02
N HIS A 180 -3.62 0.32 16.03
CA HIS A 180 -4.04 1.69 16.25
C HIS A 180 -4.82 2.19 15.01
N PRO A 181 -6.00 2.82 15.16
CA PRO A 181 -6.82 3.24 14.03
C PRO A 181 -6.10 4.13 13.01
N GLY A 182 -5.18 4.97 13.48
CA GLY A 182 -4.34 5.82 12.60
C GLY A 182 -3.27 5.08 11.80
N ILE A 183 -3.05 3.78 12.04
CA ILE A 183 -2.13 2.93 11.27
C ILE A 183 -2.88 2.12 10.20
N PHE A 184 -4.17 1.82 10.41
CA PHE A 184 -5.00 1.20 9.40
C PHE A 184 -5.22 2.13 8.21
N ILE A 185 -5.35 1.55 7.02
CA ILE A 185 -5.63 2.33 5.81
C ILE A 185 -7.12 2.69 5.83
N PRO A 186 -7.48 3.98 5.88
CA PRO A 186 -8.89 4.37 5.83
C PRO A 186 -9.47 4.05 4.44
N ASN A 187 -10.69 3.51 4.42
CA ASN A 187 -11.45 3.16 3.20
C ASN A 187 -10.61 2.34 2.18
N PRO A 188 -10.23 1.10 2.51
CA PRO A 188 -9.43 0.24 1.64
C PRO A 188 -10.08 -0.07 0.29
N ASN A 189 -11.41 0.10 0.18
CA ASN A 189 -12.16 -0.03 -1.08
C ASN A 189 -11.93 1.16 -2.03
N ASP A 190 -11.68 2.36 -1.49
CA ASP A 190 -11.52 3.58 -2.29
C ASP A 190 -10.07 3.91 -2.66
N ARG A 191 -9.08 3.23 -2.05
CA ARG A 191 -7.64 3.48 -2.30
C ARG A 191 -7.22 3.34 -3.77
N PHE A 192 -8.05 2.71 -4.59
CA PHE A 192 -7.80 2.51 -6.02
C PHE A 192 -8.51 3.51 -6.93
N THR A 193 -9.44 4.33 -6.43
CA THR A 193 -10.14 5.28 -7.30
C THR A 193 -9.18 6.25 -7.97
N GLU A 194 -8.13 6.73 -7.29
CA GLU A 194 -7.13 7.61 -7.90
C GLU A 194 -6.13 6.89 -8.82
N ARG A 195 -5.66 5.69 -8.45
CA ARG A 195 -4.64 4.96 -9.22
C ARG A 195 -5.22 4.17 -10.40
N ALA A 196 -6.42 3.60 -10.25
CA ALA A 196 -7.16 2.97 -11.34
C ALA A 196 -7.61 3.99 -12.39
N ARG A 197 -7.93 5.24 -11.98
CA ARG A 197 -8.11 6.36 -12.91
C ARG A 197 -6.86 6.55 -13.78
N ALA A 198 -5.65 6.40 -13.25
CA ALA A 198 -4.39 6.61 -14.00
C ALA A 198 -4.02 5.50 -15.02
N GLY A 199 -4.63 4.31 -14.93
CA GLY A 199 -4.42 3.18 -15.86
C GLY A 199 -5.16 3.30 -17.20
N GLY A 200 -5.02 2.30 -18.08
CA GLY A 200 -5.66 2.29 -19.42
C GLY A 200 -7.19 2.39 -19.36
N LEU A 201 -7.83 1.53 -18.55
CA LEU A 201 -9.28 1.52 -18.35
C LEU A 201 -9.81 2.82 -17.72
N GLY A 202 -9.06 3.43 -16.81
CA GLY A 202 -9.43 4.71 -16.20
C GLY A 202 -9.21 5.92 -17.13
N LYS A 203 -8.25 5.84 -18.06
CA LYS A 203 -8.14 6.80 -19.17
C LYS A 203 -9.32 6.66 -20.12
N ASP A 204 -9.74 5.43 -20.43
CA ASP A 204 -10.86 5.19 -21.32
C ASP A 204 -12.19 5.65 -20.70
N PHE A 205 -12.47 5.33 -19.43
CA PHE A 205 -13.67 5.81 -18.72
C PHE A 205 -13.74 7.34 -18.63
N ARG A 206 -12.60 8.01 -18.37
CA ARG A 206 -12.54 9.48 -18.34
C ARG A 206 -12.76 10.12 -19.71
N ARG A 207 -12.58 9.38 -20.80
CA ARG A 207 -12.78 9.88 -22.16
C ARG A 207 -14.19 9.59 -22.67
N GLU A 208 -14.99 8.79 -21.98
CA GLU A 208 -16.37 8.47 -22.38
C GLU A 208 -17.22 9.72 -22.63
N PRO A 209 -17.20 10.77 -21.77
CA PRO A 209 -17.97 11.99 -22.04
C PRO A 209 -17.58 12.67 -23.36
N VAL A 210 -16.29 12.70 -23.70
CA VAL A 210 -15.82 13.25 -24.98
C VAL A 210 -16.15 12.31 -26.14
N LYS A 211 -16.06 10.99 -25.97
CA LYS A 211 -16.46 10.02 -27.00
C LYS A 211 -17.95 10.12 -27.31
N ASP A 212 -18.81 10.26 -26.31
CA ASP A 212 -20.24 10.45 -26.51
C ASP A 212 -20.50 11.74 -27.28
N LYS A 213 -19.79 12.82 -26.93
CA LYS A 213 -19.90 14.07 -27.67
C LYS A 213 -19.36 13.99 -29.09
N VAL A 214 -18.31 13.21 -29.34
CA VAL A 214 -17.80 12.94 -30.70
C VAL A 214 -18.83 12.19 -31.53
N ALA A 215 -19.47 11.15 -30.97
CA ALA A 215 -20.50 10.40 -31.67
C ALA A 215 -21.72 11.29 -32.02
N GLU A 216 -22.13 12.14 -31.08
CA GLU A 216 -23.17 13.15 -31.30
C GLU A 216 -22.78 14.12 -32.44
N LEU A 217 -21.59 14.71 -32.38
CA LEU A 217 -21.13 15.69 -33.38
C LEU A 217 -20.92 15.07 -34.78
N LEU A 218 -20.54 13.79 -34.86
CA LEU A 218 -20.44 13.07 -36.15
C LEU A 218 -21.79 12.95 -36.86
N ILE A 219 -22.89 12.95 -36.11
CA ILE A 219 -24.26 12.91 -36.62
C ILE A 219 -24.77 14.34 -36.86
N GLU A 220 -24.62 15.24 -35.89
CA GLU A 220 -25.12 16.63 -35.96
C GLU A 220 -24.50 17.44 -37.10
N LEU A 221 -23.20 17.25 -37.34
CA LEU A 221 -22.46 17.98 -38.37
C LEU A 221 -22.46 17.26 -39.72
N ALA A 222 -23.09 16.09 -39.83
CA ALA A 222 -23.10 15.29 -41.05
C ALA A 222 -23.82 16.04 -42.18
N PRO A 223 -23.20 16.19 -43.37
CA PRO A 223 -23.90 16.69 -44.55
C PRO A 223 -25.00 15.70 -44.98
N GLU A 224 -26.06 16.22 -45.63
CA GLU A 224 -27.19 15.40 -46.12
C GLU A 224 -26.75 14.28 -47.08
N GLU A 225 -25.69 14.50 -47.85
CA GLU A 225 -25.10 13.52 -48.78
C GLU A 225 -24.10 12.58 -48.08
N GLY A 226 -23.65 12.93 -46.87
CA GLY A 226 -22.58 12.27 -46.12
C GLY A 226 -21.27 13.06 -46.14
N TRP A 227 -20.25 12.54 -45.46
CA TRP A 227 -18.93 13.13 -45.36
C TRP A 227 -18.11 12.86 -46.62
N ALA A 228 -17.33 13.84 -47.08
CA ALA A 228 -16.42 13.67 -48.23
C ALA A 228 -15.29 12.66 -47.95
N SER A 229 -14.88 12.52 -46.69
CA SER A 229 -13.94 11.51 -46.20
C SER A 229 -14.03 11.39 -44.68
N THR A 230 -13.52 10.30 -44.11
CA THR A 230 -13.39 10.14 -42.65
C THR A 230 -12.57 11.28 -42.04
N TRP A 231 -11.50 11.72 -42.72
CA TRP A 231 -10.70 12.85 -42.25
C TRP A 231 -11.48 14.17 -42.23
N ALA A 232 -12.37 14.41 -43.21
CA ALA A 232 -13.23 15.59 -43.21
C ALA A 232 -14.18 15.59 -42.00
N ALA A 233 -14.71 14.42 -41.63
CA ALA A 233 -15.52 14.27 -40.42
C ALA A 233 -14.71 14.54 -39.14
N VAL A 234 -13.51 13.95 -39.04
CA VAL A 234 -12.58 14.15 -37.92
C VAL A 234 -12.25 15.63 -37.70
N VAL A 235 -11.91 16.36 -38.77
CA VAL A 235 -11.54 17.79 -38.70
C VAL A 235 -12.73 18.66 -38.29
N ALA A 236 -13.93 18.38 -38.82
CA ALA A 236 -15.13 19.14 -38.46
C ALA A 236 -15.50 18.96 -36.99
N VAL A 237 -15.46 17.72 -36.48
CA VAL A 237 -15.73 17.40 -35.08
C VAL A 237 -14.66 17.99 -34.15
N GLU A 238 -13.38 17.89 -34.51
CA GLU A 238 -12.29 18.47 -33.72
C GLU A 238 -12.38 20.00 -33.64
N THR A 239 -12.72 20.67 -34.75
CA THR A 239 -12.93 22.12 -34.78
C THR A 239 -14.07 22.51 -33.84
N GLU A 240 -15.18 21.77 -33.85
CA GLU A 240 -16.33 22.09 -33.01
C GLU A 240 -16.06 21.79 -31.52
N LEU A 241 -15.38 20.68 -31.20
CA LEU A 241 -14.93 20.37 -29.85
C LEU A 241 -14.01 21.44 -29.29
N THR A 242 -13.03 21.90 -30.07
CA THR A 242 -12.08 22.93 -29.66
C THR A 242 -12.75 24.30 -29.50
N ARG A 243 -13.76 24.61 -30.33
CA ARG A 243 -14.43 25.91 -30.31
C ARG A 243 -15.50 26.04 -29.22
N LYS A 244 -16.29 24.99 -28.98
CA LYS A 244 -17.48 25.04 -28.10
C LYS A 244 -17.40 24.16 -26.87
N TYR A 245 -16.56 23.12 -26.88
CA TYR A 245 -16.50 22.10 -25.83
C TYR A 245 -15.08 21.94 -25.27
N LEU A 246 -14.26 23.01 -25.33
CA LEU A 246 -12.85 22.96 -24.90
C LEU A 246 -12.72 22.52 -23.43
N SER A 247 -13.57 23.03 -22.55
CA SER A 247 -13.58 22.64 -21.14
C SER A 247 -13.80 21.14 -20.95
N LEU A 248 -14.72 20.53 -21.71
CA LEU A 248 -14.98 19.09 -21.68
C LEU A 248 -13.74 18.28 -22.12
N VAL A 249 -13.04 18.75 -23.15
CA VAL A 249 -11.80 18.13 -23.65
C VAL A 249 -10.69 18.18 -22.59
N GLU A 250 -10.51 19.34 -21.96
CA GLU A 250 -9.49 19.57 -20.93
C GLU A 250 -9.76 18.79 -19.64
N GLU A 251 -11.02 18.75 -19.19
CA GLU A 251 -11.49 17.96 -18.04
C GLU A 251 -11.27 16.45 -18.24
N CYS A 252 -11.38 15.98 -19.50
CA CYS A 252 -11.07 14.59 -19.87
C CYS A 252 -9.58 14.34 -20.12
N HIS A 253 -8.71 15.33 -19.84
CA HIS A 253 -7.25 15.30 -20.01
C HIS A 253 -6.78 14.95 -21.43
N LEU A 254 -7.57 15.31 -22.44
CA LEU A 254 -7.17 15.20 -23.83
C LEU A 254 -6.41 16.47 -24.23
N LYS A 255 -5.32 16.28 -24.98
CA LYS A 255 -4.58 17.40 -25.54
C LYS A 255 -5.17 17.74 -26.90
N THR A 256 -5.55 19.00 -27.12
CA THR A 256 -6.19 19.48 -28.35
C THR A 256 -5.43 19.07 -29.61
N TYR A 257 -4.10 19.21 -29.62
CA TYR A 257 -3.26 18.82 -30.77
C TYR A 257 -3.30 17.30 -31.10
N ASN A 258 -3.73 16.45 -30.17
CA ASN A 258 -3.87 15.01 -30.36
C ASN A 258 -5.31 14.60 -30.73
N LEU A 259 -6.28 15.51 -30.69
CA LEU A 259 -7.69 15.19 -30.93
C LEU A 259 -7.92 14.57 -32.31
N PRO A 260 -7.39 15.09 -33.44
CA PRO A 260 -7.67 14.52 -34.75
C PRO A 260 -7.26 13.04 -34.83
N ARG A 261 -6.05 12.73 -34.35
CA ARG A 261 -5.53 11.37 -34.31
C ARG A 261 -6.33 10.46 -33.38
N THR A 262 -6.80 11.00 -32.25
CA THR A 262 -7.54 10.23 -31.25
C THR A 262 -8.96 9.90 -31.74
N ILE A 263 -9.62 10.85 -32.41
CA ILE A 263 -10.95 10.64 -33.00
C ILE A 263 -10.88 9.64 -34.16
N ASP A 264 -9.88 9.78 -35.05
CA ASP A 264 -9.64 8.82 -36.14
C ASP A 264 -9.43 7.39 -35.60
N GLU A 265 -8.65 7.26 -34.53
CA GLU A 265 -8.43 5.98 -33.85
C GLU A 265 -9.73 5.38 -33.29
N TRP A 266 -10.58 6.20 -32.64
CA TRP A 266 -11.87 5.74 -32.13
C TRP A 266 -12.82 5.28 -33.22
N ILE A 267 -12.92 6.05 -34.30
CA ILE A 267 -13.73 5.69 -35.46
C ILE A 267 -13.29 4.35 -36.05
N ARG A 268 -11.98 4.12 -36.14
CA ARG A 268 -11.42 2.87 -36.68
C ARG A 268 -11.64 1.67 -35.75
N VAL A 269 -11.56 1.89 -34.44
CA VAL A 269 -11.67 0.82 -33.44
C VAL A 269 -13.13 0.41 -33.23
N ASP A 270 -14.07 1.37 -33.26
CA ASP A 270 -15.48 1.14 -32.98
C ASP A 270 -16.39 1.93 -33.96
N PRO A 271 -16.44 1.54 -35.24
CA PRO A 271 -17.19 2.27 -36.26
C PRO A 271 -18.71 2.26 -36.03
N GLU A 272 -19.23 1.31 -35.26
CA GLU A 272 -20.65 1.25 -34.89
C GLU A 272 -21.02 2.35 -33.89
N ARG A 273 -20.15 2.62 -32.90
CA ARG A 273 -20.31 3.73 -31.95
C ARG A 273 -20.09 5.09 -32.59
N PHE A 274 -19.24 5.17 -33.61
CA PHE A 274 -18.90 6.42 -34.30
C PHE A 274 -19.37 6.40 -35.76
N PRO A 275 -20.70 6.36 -36.00
CA PRO A 275 -21.24 6.26 -37.34
C PRO A 275 -20.92 7.53 -38.12
N HIS A 276 -20.24 7.37 -39.26
CA HIS A 276 -19.93 8.48 -40.16
C HIS A 276 -20.07 7.99 -41.61
N ARG A 277 -21.20 8.32 -42.23
CA ARG A 277 -21.51 7.91 -43.60
C ARG A 277 -20.64 8.69 -44.58
N ILE A 278 -19.84 8.01 -45.39
CA ILE A 278 -19.07 8.62 -46.48
C ILE A 278 -19.94 8.76 -47.73
N MET A 279 -19.83 9.89 -48.43
CA MET A 279 -20.49 10.10 -49.72
C MET A 279 -20.08 8.99 -50.69
N SER A 280 -21.07 8.34 -51.30
CA SER A 280 -20.81 7.42 -52.40
C SER A 280 -20.42 8.24 -53.63
N LYS A 281 -19.23 7.98 -54.19
CA LYS A 281 -18.85 8.57 -55.47
C LYS A 281 -19.80 8.03 -56.54
N ILE A 282 -20.64 8.90 -57.09
CA ILE A 282 -21.35 8.68 -58.36
C ILE A 282 -20.33 8.83 -59.48
#